data_AF-A0A9Q3L1G5-F1
#
_entry.id   AF-A0A9Q3L1G5-F1
#
_cell.length_a   1.000
_cell.length_b   1.000
_cell.length_c   1.000
_cell.angle_alpha   90.00
_cell.angle_beta   90.00
_cell.angle_gamma   90.00
#
_symmetry.space_group_name_H-M   'P 1'
#
loop_
_entity.id
_entity.type
_entity.pdbx_description
1 polymer ?
#
loop_
_entity_poly.entity_id
_entity_poly.type
_entity_poly.pdbx_seq_one_letter_code
_entity_poly.pdbx_strand_id
1 'polypeptide(L)'
;MNDLMKLGVLRNVGHNEEVEVTATVIITWHNDKSMMVGDFRALNTYTIPDRYPIPGIHETLTQLSKARFITSMDALKGFYQNVLTPHTRKLLRIISHCGIYEYLRMPFGIKNAPSHYQRMTNTIFPHELSEGWLIIYINDIIICSDNW
;
A
#
# COMPACT_ATOMS: atom_id res chain seq x y z
N MET A 1 1.46 -1.47 17.95
CA MET A 1 1.28 0.00 17.91
C MET A 1 2.60 0.74 18.04
N ASN A 2 3.35 0.52 19.12
CA ASN A 2 4.62 1.21 19.38
C ASN A 2 5.62 1.09 18.22
N ASP A 3 5.71 -0.07 17.57
CA ASP A 3 6.63 -0.26 16.43
C ASP A 3 6.24 0.58 15.21
N LEU A 4 4.93 0.73 14.94
CA LEU A 4 4.43 1.57 13.85
C LEU A 4 4.67 3.06 14.15
N MET A 5 4.63 3.46 15.41
CA MET A 5 5.00 4.81 15.82
C MET A 5 6.51 5.05 15.67
N LYS A 6 7.36 4.10 16.09
CA LYS A 6 8.82 4.17 15.89
C LYS A 6 9.21 4.26 14.42
N LEU A 7 8.47 3.57 13.54
CA LEU A 7 8.66 3.62 12.10
C LEU A 7 8.08 4.89 11.44
N GLY A 8 7.45 5.79 12.21
CA GLY A 8 6.82 7.00 11.67
C GLY A 8 5.62 6.72 10.77
N VAL A 9 4.99 5.56 10.91
CA VAL A 9 3.77 5.18 10.18
C VAL A 9 2.53 5.76 10.86
N LEU A 10 2.54 5.81 12.20
CA LEU A 10 1.44 6.32 13.03
C LEU A 10 1.94 7.42 13.96
N ARG A 11 1.08 8.41 14.23
CA ARG A 11 1.24 9.35 15.35
C ARG A 11 0.04 9.30 16.28
N ASN A 12 0.26 9.66 17.54
CA ASN A 12 -0.84 9.92 18.47
C ASN A 12 -1.50 11.26 18.12
N VAL A 13 -2.83 11.32 18.19
CA VAL A 13 -3.59 12.56 17.99
C VAL A 13 -3.66 13.30 19.33
N GLY A 14 -3.25 14.58 19.33
CA GLY A 14 -3.21 15.38 20.55
C GLY A 14 -4.59 15.67 21.14
N HIS A 15 -4.65 15.92 22.45
CA HIS A 15 -5.90 16.16 23.19
C HIS A 15 -6.74 17.32 22.64
N ASN A 16 -6.10 18.33 22.04
CA ASN A 16 -6.77 19.52 21.50
C ASN A 16 -7.02 19.43 19.98
N GLU A 17 -6.67 18.32 19.33
CA GLU A 17 -6.95 18.13 17.92
C GLU A 17 -8.39 17.65 17.73
N GLU A 18 -9.17 18.39 16.94
CA GLU A 18 -10.52 17.97 16.58
C GLU A 18 -10.50 16.67 15.78
N VAL A 19 -11.36 15.73 16.15
CA VAL A 19 -11.50 14.43 15.49
C VAL A 19 -12.92 14.27 14.95
N GLU A 20 -13.06 14.42 13.64
CA GLU A 20 -14.35 14.30 12.94
C GLU A 20 -14.74 12.84 12.68
N VAL A 21 -13.76 12.02 12.30
CA VAL A 21 -13.97 10.63 11.88
C VAL A 21 -12.86 9.74 12.41
N THR A 22 -13.23 8.52 12.80
CA THR A 22 -12.28 7.44 13.13
C THR A 22 -12.78 6.12 12.58
N ALA A 23 -11.84 5.25 12.22
CA ALA A 23 -12.09 3.85 11.93
C ALA A 23 -11.72 2.99 13.14
N THR A 24 -12.49 1.94 13.41
CA THR A 24 -12.12 0.97 14.43
C THR A 24 -10.91 0.15 13.97
N VAL A 25 -10.14 -0.34 14.93
CA VAL A 25 -9.00 -1.21 14.65
C VAL A 25 -9.44 -2.68 14.67
N ILE A 26 -8.98 -3.44 13.69
CA ILE A 26 -9.09 -4.91 13.64
C ILE A 26 -7.70 -5.50 13.80
N ILE A 27 -7.61 -6.58 14.59
CA ILE A 27 -6.38 -7.37 14.71
C ILE A 27 -6.55 -8.61 13.85
N THR A 28 -5.69 -8.75 12.84
CA THR A 28 -5.60 -9.94 12.00
C THR A 28 -4.38 -10.75 12.39
N TRP A 29 -4.46 -12.06 12.24
CA TRP A 29 -3.35 -12.98 12.56
C TRP A 29 -2.87 -13.65 11.29
N HIS A 30 -1.56 -13.64 11.07
CA HIS A 30 -0.93 -14.31 9.94
C HIS A 30 0.45 -14.85 10.35
N ASN A 31 0.69 -16.16 10.20
CA ASN A 31 1.94 -16.83 10.57
C ASN A 31 2.44 -16.43 11.98
N ASP A 32 1.57 -16.57 12.99
CA ASP A 32 1.82 -16.21 14.40
C ASP A 32 2.17 -14.73 14.66
N LYS A 33 2.02 -13.87 13.65
CA LYS A 33 2.18 -12.42 13.78
C LYS A 33 0.82 -11.75 13.75
N SER A 34 0.53 -10.98 14.79
CA SER A 34 -0.63 -10.09 14.81
C SER A 34 -0.32 -8.84 13.99
N MET A 35 -1.21 -8.49 13.05
CA MET A 35 -1.18 -7.24 12.31
C MET A 35 -2.38 -6.38 12.70
N MET A 36 -2.09 -5.11 12.92
CA MET A 36 -3.11 -4.12 13.23
C MET A 36 -3.55 -3.44 11.93
N VAL A 37 -4.85 -3.51 11.63
CA VAL A 37 -5.43 -2.98 10.39
C VAL A 37 -6.61 -2.08 10.74
N GLY A 38 -6.66 -0.87 10.16
CA GLY A 38 -7.82 0.00 10.29
C GLY A 38 -9.01 -0.55 9.49
N ASP A 39 -10.20 -0.54 10.07
CA ASP A 39 -11.43 -0.91 9.39
C ASP A 39 -11.92 0.22 8.49
N PHE A 40 -11.36 0.28 7.28
CA PHE A 40 -11.72 1.31 6.30
C PHE A 40 -12.90 0.92 5.40
N ARG A 41 -13.69 -0.12 5.74
CA ARG A 41 -14.81 -0.56 4.88
C ARG A 41 -15.81 0.55 4.61
N ALA A 42 -16.22 1.29 5.64
CA ALA A 42 -17.11 2.44 5.50
C ALA A 42 -16.46 3.58 4.69
N LEU A 43 -15.19 3.91 4.98
CA LEU A 43 -14.48 4.92 4.20
C LEU A 43 -14.41 4.52 2.71
N ASN A 44 -14.17 3.25 2.44
CA ASN A 44 -14.10 2.71 1.09
C ASN A 44 -15.44 2.83 0.37
N THR A 45 -16.60 2.76 1.01
CA THR A 45 -17.89 2.94 0.28
C THR A 45 -18.04 4.35 -0.27
N TYR A 46 -17.54 5.36 0.45
CA TYR A 46 -17.61 6.77 0.03
C TYR A 46 -16.42 7.23 -0.82
N THR A 47 -15.35 6.42 -0.87
CA THR A 47 -14.17 6.75 -1.66
C THR A 47 -14.40 6.45 -3.14
N ILE A 48 -14.23 7.47 -3.99
CA ILE A 48 -14.26 7.33 -5.45
C ILE A 48 -13.14 6.37 -5.88
N PRO A 49 -13.45 5.30 -6.63
CA PRO A 49 -12.45 4.32 -7.04
C PRO A 49 -11.44 4.92 -8.02
N ASP A 50 -10.15 4.78 -7.72
CA ASP A 50 -9.08 5.10 -8.67
C ASP A 50 -8.88 3.93 -9.64
N ARG A 51 -9.29 4.14 -10.89
CA ARG A 51 -9.21 3.14 -11.97
C ARG A 51 -7.90 3.27 -12.76
N TYR A 52 -6.78 3.40 -12.07
CA TYR A 52 -5.47 3.35 -12.70
C TYR A 52 -5.23 1.95 -13.30
N PRO A 53 -4.69 1.83 -14.53
CA PRO A 53 -4.45 0.54 -15.16
C PRO A 53 -3.41 -0.26 -14.36
N ILE A 54 -3.82 -1.43 -13.90
CA ILE A 54 -2.93 -2.43 -13.31
C ILE A 54 -2.72 -3.52 -14.37
N PRO A 55 -1.49 -4.02 -14.58
CA PRO A 55 -1.24 -5.05 -15.57
C PRO A 55 -2.18 -6.25 -15.42
N GLY A 56 -2.72 -6.73 -16.54
CA GLY A 56 -3.56 -7.91 -16.54
C GLY A 56 -2.73 -9.16 -16.21
N ILE A 57 -3.24 -10.01 -15.32
CA ILE A 57 -2.50 -11.21 -14.89
C ILE A 57 -2.10 -12.12 -16.07
N HIS A 58 -2.96 -12.24 -17.08
CA HIS A 58 -2.68 -13.04 -18.28
C HIS A 58 -1.57 -12.43 -19.14
N GLU A 59 -1.51 -11.10 -19.25
CA GLU A 59 -0.47 -10.40 -20.01
C GLU A 59 0.88 -10.57 -19.31
N THR A 60 0.90 -10.36 -17.99
CA THR A 60 2.08 -10.59 -17.15
C THR A 60 2.58 -12.02 -17.26
N LEU A 61 1.71 -13.03 -17.14
CA LEU A 61 2.09 -14.44 -17.28
C LEU A 61 2.64 -14.78 -18.67
N THR A 62 2.06 -14.20 -19.73
CA THR A 62 2.54 -14.41 -21.10
C THR A 62 3.96 -13.86 -21.28
N GLN A 63 4.24 -12.68 -20.72
CA GLN A 63 5.57 -12.07 -20.76
C GLN A 63 6.59 -12.89 -19.96
N LEU A 64 6.21 -13.37 -18.78
CA LEU A 64 7.04 -14.26 -17.96
C LEU A 64 7.38 -15.57 -18.67
N SER A 65 6.43 -16.13 -19.43
CA SER A 65 6.65 -17.40 -20.16
C SER A 65 7.74 -17.34 -21.23
N LYS A 66 8.09 -16.13 -21.69
CA LYS A 66 9.12 -15.90 -22.71
C LYS A 66 10.52 -15.76 -22.11
N ALA A 67 10.63 -15.44 -20.82
CA ALA A 67 11.90 -15.17 -20.16
C ALA A 67 12.62 -16.46 -19.78
N ARG A 68 13.94 -16.49 -19.97
CA ARG A 68 14.77 -17.63 -19.51
C ARG A 68 15.09 -17.56 -18.01
N PHE A 69 15.26 -16.35 -17.48
CA PHE A 69 15.55 -16.06 -16.08
C PHE A 69 14.53 -15.06 -15.54
N ILE A 70 13.98 -15.37 -14.36
CA ILE A 70 12.99 -14.52 -13.69
C ILE A 70 13.51 -14.25 -12.28
N THR A 71 13.64 -12.96 -11.96
CA THR A 71 13.93 -12.49 -10.60
C THR A 71 12.70 -11.77 -10.09
N SER A 72 12.15 -12.22 -8.97
CA SER A 72 11.02 -11.57 -8.31
C SER A 72 11.48 -10.94 -7.00
N MET A 73 11.09 -9.68 -6.79
CA MET A 73 11.34 -8.94 -5.56
C MET A 73 10.01 -8.40 -5.03
N ASP A 74 9.74 -8.65 -3.75
CA ASP A 74 8.63 -8.00 -3.03
C ASP A 74 9.13 -6.71 -2.38
N ALA A 75 8.44 -5.61 -2.66
CA ALA A 75 8.72 -4.34 -2.00
C ALA A 75 8.28 -4.40 -0.53
N LEU A 76 9.23 -4.74 0.35
CA LEU A 76 9.00 -4.82 1.80
C LEU A 76 8.27 -3.59 2.33
N LYS A 77 7.08 -3.82 2.90
CA LYS A 77 6.22 -2.77 3.47
C LYS A 77 5.96 -1.62 2.47
N GLY A 78 5.85 -1.93 1.17
CA GLY A 78 5.77 -0.94 0.08
C GLY A 78 4.77 0.19 0.34
N PHE A 79 3.57 -0.12 0.82
CA PHE A 79 2.57 0.92 1.12
C PHE A 79 3.04 1.91 2.21
N TYR A 80 3.75 1.46 3.25
CA TYR A 80 4.25 2.35 4.30
C TYR A 80 5.34 3.32 3.81
N GLN A 81 5.86 3.15 2.60
CA GLN A 81 6.77 4.12 2.00
C GLN A 81 6.00 5.37 1.51
N ASN A 82 4.71 5.27 1.22
CA ASN A 82 3.90 6.39 0.70
C ASN A 82 3.47 7.36 1.81
N VAL A 83 3.85 8.63 1.68
CA VAL A 83 3.42 9.70 2.60
C VAL A 83 2.00 10.15 2.26
N LEU A 84 1.15 10.22 3.28
CA LEU A 84 -0.21 10.72 3.13
C LEU A 84 -0.26 12.24 3.20
N THR A 85 -1.20 12.86 2.47
CA THR A 85 -1.49 14.29 2.59
C THR A 85 -2.23 14.59 3.90
N PRO A 86 -2.08 15.78 4.51
CA PRO A 86 -2.74 16.10 5.79
C PRO A 86 -4.26 15.86 5.79
N HIS A 87 -4.92 16.09 4.65
CA HIS A 87 -6.36 15.81 4.49
C HIS A 87 -6.67 14.31 4.59
N THR A 88 -5.96 13.47 3.83
CA THR A 88 -6.17 12.01 3.86
C THR A 88 -5.82 11.42 5.22
N ARG A 89 -4.82 11.96 5.92
CA ARG A 89 -4.46 11.52 7.28
C ARG A 89 -5.64 11.62 8.23
N LYS A 90 -6.39 12.74 8.20
CA LYS A 90 -7.58 12.94 9.05
C LYS A 90 -8.66 11.89 8.80
N LEU A 91 -8.88 11.52 7.53
CA LEU A 91 -9.86 10.49 7.14
C LEU A 91 -9.44 9.07 7.54
N LEU A 92 -8.14 8.85 7.70
CA LEU A 92 -7.56 7.55 8.04
C LEU A 92 -7.25 7.41 9.53
N ARG A 93 -7.80 8.26 10.40
CA ARG A 93 -7.62 8.11 11.84
C ARG A 93 -8.25 6.82 12.33
N ILE A 94 -7.60 6.19 13.31
CA ILE A 94 -8.06 4.96 13.93
C ILE A 94 -8.23 5.13 15.43
N ILE A 95 -9.24 4.47 15.99
CA ILE A 95 -9.51 4.45 17.42
C ILE A 95 -9.25 3.07 18.01
N SER A 96 -8.54 3.05 19.14
CA SER A 96 -8.27 1.85 19.93
C SER A 96 -8.49 2.13 21.41
N HIS A 97 -8.41 1.10 22.25
CA HIS A 97 -8.51 1.24 23.71
C HIS A 97 -7.45 2.15 24.33
N CYS A 98 -6.32 2.39 23.64
CA CYS A 98 -5.24 3.27 24.09
C CYS A 98 -5.36 4.72 23.59
N GLY A 99 -6.38 5.04 22.79
CA GLY A 99 -6.58 6.37 22.22
C GLY A 99 -6.72 6.39 20.70
N ILE A 100 -6.62 7.60 20.14
CA ILE A 100 -6.81 7.89 18.72
C ILE A 100 -5.46 8.14 18.06
N TYR A 101 -5.29 7.54 16.89
CA TYR A 101 -4.03 7.59 16.15
C TYR A 101 -4.27 7.95 14.70
N GLU A 102 -3.29 8.60 14.09
CA GLU A 102 -3.35 9.08 12.73
C GLU A 102 -2.25 8.43 11.89
N TYR A 103 -2.62 7.85 10.75
CA TYR A 103 -1.65 7.34 9.78
C TYR A 103 -0.93 8.50 9.10
N LEU A 104 0.40 8.48 9.12
CA LEU A 104 1.26 9.37 8.36
C LEU A 104 1.65 8.78 7.00
N ARG A 105 1.67 7.44 6.94
CA ARG A 105 1.98 6.65 5.76
C ARG A 105 0.78 5.80 5.36
N MET A 106 0.69 5.42 4.10
CA MET A 106 -0.47 4.71 3.56
C MET A 106 -0.71 3.37 4.28
N PRO A 107 -1.89 3.19 4.92
CA PRO A 107 -2.22 1.95 5.58
C PRO A 107 -2.73 0.89 4.59
N PHE A 108 -2.70 -0.36 5.03
CA PHE A 108 -3.42 -1.44 4.37
C PHE A 108 -4.94 -1.23 4.49
N GLY A 109 -5.68 -1.77 3.53
CA GLY A 109 -7.15 -1.83 3.57
C GLY A 109 -7.89 -0.64 2.94
N ILE A 110 -7.19 0.39 2.45
CA ILE A 110 -7.82 1.49 1.72
C ILE A 110 -8.00 1.12 0.23
N LYS A 111 -9.14 1.51 -0.36
CA LYS A 111 -9.54 1.11 -1.72
C LYS A 111 -8.49 1.44 -2.78
N ASN A 112 -7.92 2.63 -2.71
CA ASN A 112 -7.07 3.17 -3.79
C ASN A 112 -5.58 2.92 -3.57
N ALA A 113 -5.17 2.19 -2.52
CA ALA A 113 -3.76 1.92 -2.25
C ALA A 113 -3.04 1.21 -3.41
N PRO A 114 -3.59 0.12 -4.00
CA PRO A 114 -2.93 -0.56 -5.12
C PRO A 114 -2.76 0.34 -6.34
N SER A 115 -3.82 1.04 -6.75
CA SER A 115 -3.80 1.96 -7.90
C SER A 115 -2.77 3.08 -7.73
N HIS A 116 -2.69 3.65 -6.53
CA HIS A 116 -1.70 4.68 -6.23
C HIS A 116 -0.27 4.13 -6.26
N TYR A 117 -0.04 2.95 -5.69
CA TYR A 117 1.27 2.31 -5.67
C TYR A 117 1.74 1.95 -7.09
N GLN A 118 0.84 1.40 -7.91
CA GLN A 118 1.12 1.09 -9.32
C GLN A 118 1.46 2.37 -10.11
N ARG A 119 0.70 3.46 -9.91
CA ARG A 119 0.97 4.73 -10.58
C ARG A 119 2.34 5.30 -10.20
N MET A 120 2.66 5.27 -8.92
CA MET A 120 3.95 5.72 -8.40
C MET A 120 5.10 4.93 -9.04
N THR A 121 5.04 3.61 -8.97
CA THR A 121 6.10 2.74 -9.50
C THR A 121 6.24 2.86 -11.02
N ASN A 122 5.14 2.97 -11.76
CA ASN A 122 5.17 3.25 -13.20
C ASN A 122 5.85 4.59 -13.54
N THR A 123 5.74 5.58 -12.66
CA THR A 123 6.40 6.88 -12.83
C THR A 123 7.90 6.81 -12.51
N ILE A 124 8.31 5.88 -11.65
CA ILE A 124 9.72 5.67 -11.26
C ILE A 124 10.47 4.87 -12.33
N PHE A 125 9.84 3.85 -12.94
CA PHE A 125 10.47 2.94 -13.91
C PHE A 125 9.85 3.01 -15.32
N PRO A 126 9.64 4.19 -15.92
CA PRO A 126 8.92 4.30 -17.18
C PRO A 126 9.70 3.64 -18.34
N HIS A 127 11.02 3.67 -18.30
CA HIS A 127 11.88 3.14 -19.35
C HIS A 127 11.87 1.61 -19.34
N GLU A 128 12.11 1.01 -18.18
CA GLU A 128 12.23 -0.42 -17.98
C GLU A 128 10.90 -1.15 -18.25
N LEU A 129 9.79 -0.51 -17.89
CA LEU A 129 8.45 -0.98 -18.26
C LEU A 129 8.21 -0.92 -19.77
N SER A 130 8.70 0.12 -20.44
CA SER A 130 8.54 0.28 -21.90
C SER A 130 9.38 -0.72 -22.70
N GLU A 131 10.57 -1.09 -22.20
CA GLU A 131 11.42 -2.13 -22.80
C GLU A 131 10.90 -3.54 -22.55
N GLY A 132 10.02 -3.72 -21.55
CA GLY A 132 9.34 -4.98 -21.29
C GLY A 132 10.21 -6.06 -20.63
N TRP A 133 11.36 -5.70 -20.08
CA TRP A 133 12.13 -6.61 -19.21
C TRP A 133 11.75 -6.46 -17.74
N LEU A 134 11.15 -5.32 -17.36
CA LEU A 134 10.59 -5.11 -16.03
C LEU A 134 9.07 -5.19 -16.08
N ILE A 135 8.50 -5.93 -15.13
CA ILE A 135 7.06 -5.98 -14.88
C ILE A 135 6.83 -5.60 -13.43
N ILE A 136 5.92 -4.66 -13.19
CA ILE A 136 5.55 -4.27 -11.83
C ILE A 136 4.07 -4.58 -11.65
N TYR A 137 3.77 -5.47 -10.70
CA TYR A 137 2.41 -5.83 -10.32
C TYR A 137 2.16 -5.44 -8.86
N ILE A 138 1.57 -4.27 -8.64
CA ILE A 138 1.41 -3.68 -7.31
C ILE A 138 2.76 -3.67 -6.58
N ASN A 139 2.99 -4.54 -5.59
CA ASN A 139 4.23 -4.59 -4.79
C ASN A 139 5.29 -5.53 -5.37
N ASP A 140 4.93 -6.38 -6.32
CA ASP A 140 5.83 -7.34 -6.94
C ASP A 140 6.59 -6.69 -8.10
N ILE A 141 7.90 -6.62 -7.98
CA ILE A 141 8.81 -6.16 -9.04
C ILE A 141 9.45 -7.40 -9.65
N ILE A 142 9.18 -7.64 -10.92
CA ILE A 142 9.60 -8.85 -11.63
C ILE A 142 10.52 -8.45 -12.79
N ILE A 143 11.73 -8.98 -12.78
CA ILE A 143 12.76 -8.76 -13.80
C ILE A 143 12.85 -10.03 -14.64
N CYS A 144 12.78 -9.86 -15.95
CA CYS A 144 12.86 -10.91 -16.96
C CYS A 144 14.16 -10.74 -17.77
N SER A 145 14.92 -11.82 -17.95
CA SER A 145 16.14 -11.81 -18.76
C SER A 145 16.33 -13.11 -19.54
N ASP A 146 17.03 -13.04 -20.67
CA ASP A 146 17.43 -14.21 -21.48
C ASP A 146 18.88 -14.65 -21.22
N ASN A 147 19.63 -13.84 -20.47
CA ASN A 147 21.02 -14.08 -20.07
C ASN A 147 21.22 -13.75 -18.58
N TRP A 148 22.34 -14.22 -18.03
CA TRP A 148 22.69 -14.03 -16.62
C TRP A 148 23.45 -12.72 -16.41
#